data_AF-A0A087RBT8-F1
#
_entry.id   AF-A0A087RBT8-F1
#
_cell.length_a   1.000
_cell.length_b   1.000
_cell.length_c   1.000
_cell.angle_alpha   90.00
_cell.angle_beta   90.00
_cell.angle_gamma   90.00
#
_symmetry.space_group_name_H-M   'P 1'
#
loop_
_entity.id
_entity.type
_entity.pdbx_description
1 polymer ?
#
loop_
_entity_poly.entity_id
_entity_poly.type
_entity_poly.pdbx_seq_one_letter_code
_entity_poly.pdbx_strand_id
1 'polypeptide(L)' 'KTGGTTFGRHLVQNVRLEVPCDCRPGQKKCTCYRPNRRETWLFSRFSTGWSCGLHADWTELTNCVPSVVDSK' A
#
# COMPACT_ATOMS: atom_id res chain seq x y z
N LYS A 1 -19.28 5.21 2.81
CA LYS A 1 -18.37 4.02 2.73
C LYS A 1 -18.32 3.53 1.29
N THR A 2 -17.15 3.50 0.65
CA THR A 2 -16.99 3.40 -0.81
C THR A 2 -16.54 2.01 -1.32
N GLY A 3 -16.63 0.96 -0.51
CA GLY A 3 -16.12 -0.36 -0.90
C GLY A 3 -14.58 -0.48 -0.94
N GLY A 4 -13.85 0.52 -0.42
CA GLY A 4 -12.38 0.57 -0.46
C GLY A 4 -11.66 -0.63 0.16
N THR A 5 -12.29 -1.38 1.07
CA THR A 5 -11.72 -2.64 1.60
C THR A 5 -11.59 -3.70 0.51
N THR A 6 -12.61 -3.87 -0.33
CA THR A 6 -12.59 -4.85 -1.42
C THR A 6 -11.59 -4.41 -2.47
N PHE A 7 -11.68 -3.16 -2.94
CA PHE A 7 -10.76 -2.60 -3.91
C PHE A 7 -9.29 -2.71 -3.44
N GLY A 8 -9.01 -2.34 -2.20
CA GLY A 8 -7.68 -2.42 -1.62
C GLY A 8 -7.12 -3.84 -1.55
N ARG A 9 -7.95 -4.88 -1.31
CA ARG A 9 -7.50 -6.28 -1.39
C ARG A 9 -7.15 -6.66 -2.83
N HIS A 10 -7.97 -6.26 -3.81
CA HIS A 10 -7.67 -6.55 -5.21
C HIS A 10 -6.32 -5.96 -5.65
N LEU A 11 -5.95 -4.78 -5.17
CA LEU A 11 -4.65 -4.16 -5.49
C LEU A 11 -3.44 -4.98 -5.04
N VAL A 12 -3.53 -5.67 -3.90
CA VAL A 12 -2.40 -6.44 -3.34
C VAL A 12 -2.42 -7.93 -3.70
N GLN A 13 -3.58 -8.48 -4.06
CA GLN A 13 -3.75 -9.92 -4.31
C GLN A 13 -4.08 -10.28 -5.76
N ASN A 14 -4.70 -9.39 -6.52
CA ASN A 14 -5.33 -9.73 -7.81
C ASN A 14 -4.78 -8.93 -9.00
N VAL A 15 -3.68 -8.21 -8.83
CA VAL A 15 -2.95 -7.56 -9.93
C VAL A 15 -1.90 -8.53 -10.48
N ARG A 16 -1.86 -8.69 -11.81
CA ARG A 16 -0.84 -9.50 -12.49
C ARG A 16 0.47 -8.70 -12.54
N LEU A 17 1.45 -9.11 -11.74
CA LEU A 17 2.77 -8.49 -11.62
C LEU A 17 3.85 -9.54 -11.85
N GLU A 18 5.03 -9.11 -12.31
CA GLU A 18 6.21 -9.97 -12.38
C GLU A 18 6.64 -10.46 -11.00
N VAL A 19 6.59 -9.57 -10.00
CA VAL A 19 6.80 -9.90 -8.58
C VAL A 19 5.52 -9.56 -7.80
N PRO A 20 4.77 -10.56 -7.30
CA PRO A 20 3.55 -10.33 -6.53
C PRO A 20 3.86 -9.80 -5.11
N CYS A 21 2.87 -9.18 -4.48
CA CYS A 21 3.01 -8.77 -3.08
C CYS A 21 3.05 -9.98 -2.14
N ASP A 22 3.91 -9.94 -1.10
CA ASP A 22 3.95 -10.94 -0.04
C ASP A 22 2.90 -10.62 1.04
N CYS A 23 1.80 -11.38 1.05
CA CYS A 23 0.71 -11.27 2.02
C CYS A 23 0.71 -12.49 2.96
N ARG A 24 1.22 -12.34 4.18
CA ARG A 24 1.24 -13.43 5.17
C ARG A 24 -0.12 -13.62 5.86
N PRO A 25 -0.60 -14.87 6.04
CA PRO A 25 -1.82 -15.13 6.81
C PRO A 25 -1.77 -14.49 8.20
N GLY A 26 -2.87 -13.84 8.62
CA GLY A 26 -2.95 -13.13 9.89
C GLY A 26 -2.41 -11.69 9.86
N GLN A 27 -1.63 -11.29 8.85
CA GLN A 27 -1.21 -9.89 8.68
C GLN A 27 -2.23 -9.11 7.84
N LYS A 28 -2.56 -7.89 8.31
CA LYS A 28 -3.40 -6.95 7.54
C LYS A 28 -2.62 -6.17 6.49
N LYS A 29 -1.28 -6.24 6.52
CA LYS A 29 -0.38 -5.51 5.64
C LYS A 29 0.41 -6.51 4.81
N CYS A 30 0.45 -6.30 3.51
CA CYS A 30 1.26 -7.03 2.56
C CYS A 30 2.50 -6.21 2.20
N THR A 31 3.54 -6.90 1.77
CA THR A 31 4.78 -6.27 1.32
C THR A 31 4.79 -6.22 -0.21
N CYS A 32 4.71 -5.02 -0.79
CA CYS A 32 4.59 -4.82 -2.24
C CYS A 32 5.82 -4.09 -2.80
N TYR A 33 6.89 -4.83 -3.08
CA TYR A 33 8.14 -4.26 -3.59
C TYR A 33 8.21 -4.26 -5.12
N ARG A 34 8.94 -3.28 -5.66
CA ARG A 34 9.27 -3.22 -7.09
C ARG A 34 10.25 -4.36 -7.43
N PRO A 35 10.21 -4.94 -8.65
CA PRO A 35 11.20 -5.95 -9.04
C PRO A 35 12.63 -5.42 -8.86
N ASN A 36 13.50 -6.24 -8.27
CA ASN A 36 14.91 -5.93 -8.01
C ASN A 36 15.19 -4.72 -7.09
N ARG A 37 14.18 -4.20 -6.37
CA ARG A 37 14.35 -3.14 -5.37
C ARG A 37 13.59 -3.44 -4.09
N ARG A 38 14.04 -2.87 -2.96
CA ARG A 38 13.30 -2.94 -1.69
C ARG A 38 12.35 -1.75 -1.49
N GLU A 39 12.06 -1.03 -2.57
CA GLU A 39 11.15 0.12 -2.59
C GLU A 39 9.70 -0.36 -2.77
N THR A 40 8.78 0.21 -1.99
CA THR A 40 7.36 -0.09 -2.10
C THR A 40 6.74 0.66 -3.29
N TRP A 41 6.06 -0.04 -4.20
CA TRP A 41 5.44 0.59 -5.38
C TRP A 41 3.99 1.04 -5.18
N LEU A 42 3.34 0.56 -4.10
CA LEU A 42 1.94 0.84 -3.80
C LEU A 42 1.83 1.52 -2.43
N PHE A 43 1.21 2.70 -2.37
CA PHE A 43 0.82 3.32 -1.11
C PHE A 43 -0.66 3.07 -0.84
N SER A 44 -0.96 2.27 0.18
CA SER A 44 -2.32 1.93 0.59
C SER A 44 -2.36 1.34 2.00
N ARG A 45 -3.55 1.28 2.60
CA ARG A 45 -3.78 0.58 3.87
C ARG A 45 -3.18 -0.83 3.90
N PHE A 46 -3.30 -1.59 2.80
CA PHE A 46 -2.87 -2.99 2.74
C PHE A 46 -1.40 -3.15 2.35
N SER A 47 -0.66 -2.06 2.10
CA SER A 47 0.76 -2.11 1.72
C SER A 47 1.64 -1.34 2.71
N THR A 48 1.37 -0.05 2.88
CA THR A 48 2.10 0.84 3.79
C THR A 48 1.40 1.01 5.14
N GLY A 49 0.12 0.69 5.22
CA GLY A 49 -0.69 0.90 6.43
C GLY A 49 -1.31 2.30 6.45
N TRP A 50 -1.47 2.85 7.64
CA TRP A 50 -1.99 4.20 7.87
C TRP A 50 -0.85 5.19 8.16
N SER A 51 0.21 5.16 7.36
CA SER A 51 1.42 5.96 7.62
C SER A 51 1.19 7.48 7.59
N CYS A 52 0.14 7.93 6.90
CA CYS A 52 -0.24 9.35 6.79
C CYS A 52 -1.58 9.67 7.48
N GLY A 53 -2.05 8.81 8.39
CA GLY A 53 -3.35 8.99 9.06
C GLY A 53 -4.39 7.93 8.68
N LEU A 54 -5.36 7.73 9.57
CA LEU A 54 -6.47 6.78 9.38
C LEU A 54 -7.49 7.40 8.43
N HIS A 55 -7.70 6.76 7.27
CA HIS A 55 -8.56 7.28 6.20
C HIS A 55 -8.11 8.65 5.68
N ALA A 56 -6.79 8.82 5.55
CA ALA A 56 -6.16 10.06 5.07
C ALA A 56 -6.86 10.60 3.82
N ASP A 57 -7.25 11.87 3.86
CA ASP A 57 -7.89 12.54 2.74
C ASP A 57 -6.88 12.99 1.68
N TRP A 58 -7.36 13.65 0.62
CA TRP A 58 -6.49 14.12 -0.46
C TRP A 58 -5.40 15.07 0.05
N THR A 59 -5.75 16.01 0.93
CA THR A 59 -4.84 17.03 1.47
C THR A 59 -3.77 16.37 2.34
N GLU A 60 -4.15 15.43 3.21
CA GLU A 60 -3.23 14.69 4.05
C GLU A 60 -2.27 13.84 3.21
N LEU A 61 -2.79 13.15 2.18
CA LEU A 61 -1.97 12.30 1.30
C LEU A 61 -0.95 13.11 0.51
N THR A 62 -1.33 14.24 -0.09
CA THR A 62 -0.40 15.05 -0.90
C THR A 62 0.73 15.66 -0.06
N ASN A 63 0.45 15.98 1.21
CA ASN A 63 1.43 16.59 2.10
C ASN A 63 2.35 15.56 2.79
N CYS A 64 1.92 14.30 2.95
CA CYS A 64 2.66 13.29 3.72
C CYS A 64 3.27 12.16 2.88
N VAL A 65 2.62 11.70 1.81
CA VAL A 65 3.10 10.52 1.06
C VAL A 65 4.52 10.67 0.52
N PRO A 66 4.93 11.82 -0.08
CA PRO A 66 6.29 11.97 -0.60
C PRO A 66 7.36 11.72 0.47
N SER A 67 7.21 12.33 1.66
CA SER A 67 8.18 12.17 2.74
C SER A 67 8.24 10.73 3.29
N VAL A 68 7.11 10.03 3.32
CA VAL A 68 7.03 8.64 3.83
C VAL A 68 7.60 7.62 2.84
N VAL A 69 7.36 7.79 1.54
CA VAL A 69 7.83 6.85 0.52
C VAL A 69 9.32 7.04 0.27
N ASP A 70 9.82 8.28 0.26
CA ASP A 70 11.24 8.56 0.06
C ASP A 70 12.10 8.13 1.27
N SER A 71 11.50 8.03 2.46
CA SER A 71 12.19 7.59 3.68
C SER A 71 12.31 6.06 3.83
N LYS A 72 11.81 5.26 2.86
CA LYS A 72 11.73 3.78 2.95
C LYS A 72 12.48 3.08 1.84
#